data_AF-A0A5C9BIY4-F1
#
_entry.id   AF-A0A5C9BIY4-F1
#
_cell.length_a   1.000
_cell.length_b   1.000
_cell.length_c   1.000
_cell.angle_alpha   90.00
_cell.angle_beta   90.00
_cell.angle_gamma   90.00
#
_symmetry.space_group_name_H-M   'P 1'
#
loop_
_entity.id
_entity.type
_entity.pdbx_description
1 polymer ?
#
loop_
_entity_poly.entity_id
_entity_poly.type
_entity_poly.pdbx_seq_one_letter_code
_entity_poly.pdbx_strand_id
1 'polypeptide(L)' 'MYAWNWPTLTVFWATWNQWRKVVLDKQIIRDGMDWQQVESALNLSGVERARWPLIFEGLRAMEAEALEFFNSNQE' A
#
# COMPACT_ATOMS: atom_id res chain seq x y z
N MET A 1 -12.31 -15.16 2.64
CA MET A 1 -11.63 -13.92 3.09
C MET A 1 -11.96 -13.73 4.57
N TYR A 2 -10.96 -13.71 5.46
CA TYR A 2 -11.21 -13.58 6.90
C TYR A 2 -11.55 -12.12 7.28
N ALA A 3 -12.51 -11.92 8.20
CA ALA A 3 -13.03 -10.60 8.58
C ALA A 3 -11.99 -9.62 9.14
N TRP A 4 -10.86 -10.11 9.69
CA TRP A 4 -9.79 -9.28 10.24
C TRP A 4 -8.94 -8.59 9.16
N ASN A 5 -8.98 -9.06 7.91
CA ASN A 5 -8.23 -8.46 6.80
C ASN A 5 -8.98 -7.31 6.11
N TRP A 6 -10.26 -7.09 6.46
CA TRP A 6 -11.09 -6.09 5.81
C TRP A 6 -10.60 -4.64 5.97
N PRO A 7 -10.08 -4.22 7.15
CA PRO A 7 -9.48 -2.90 7.30
C PRO A 7 -8.23 -2.71 6.42
N THR A 8 -7.36 -3.71 6.37
CA THR A 8 -6.15 -3.68 5.52
C THR A 8 -6.50 -3.58 4.05
N LEU A 9 -7.47 -4.37 3.58
CA LEU A 9 -7.97 -4.30 2.19
C LEU A 9 -8.62 -2.95 1.87
N THR A 10 -9.37 -2.38 2.81
CA THR A 10 -10.03 -1.09 2.62
C THR A 10 -9.00 0.03 2.50
N VAL A 11 -7.98 0.04 3.36
CA VAL A 11 -6.89 1.01 3.29
C VAL A 11 -6.10 0.82 2.00
N PHE A 12 -5.79 -0.42 1.63
CA PHE A 12 -5.09 -0.74 0.39
C PHE A 12 -5.85 -0.28 -0.85
N TRP A 13 -7.16 -0.52 -0.92
CA TRP A 13 -8.02 -0.05 -2.02
C TRP A 13 -8.09 1.48 -2.06
N ALA A 14 -8.18 2.15 -0.91
CA ALA A 14 -8.21 3.60 -0.84
C ALA A 14 -6.90 4.23 -1.33
N THR A 15 -5.76 3.59 -1.08
CA THR A 15 -4.45 4.07 -1.51
C THR A 15 -4.01 3.53 -2.86
N TRP A 16 -4.68 2.52 -3.44
CA TRP A 16 -4.33 1.88 -4.71
C TRP A 16 -4.17 2.87 -5.88
N ASN A 17 -5.07 3.83 -6.00
CA ASN A 17 -5.00 4.85 -7.05
C ASN A 17 -3.99 5.98 -6.76
N GLN A 18 -3.37 5.97 -5.58
CA GLN A 18 -2.44 7.00 -5.10
C GLN A 18 -0.99 6.53 -5.13
N TRP A 19 -0.72 5.38 -5.74
CA TRP A 19 0.64 4.89 -5.94
C TRP A 19 1.43 5.91 -6.74
N ARG A 20 2.57 6.33 -6.19
CA ARG A 20 3.42 7.33 -6.82
C ARG A 20 4.50 6.63 -7.63
N LYS A 21 4.66 7.07 -8.87
CA LYS A 21 5.83 6.79 -9.71
C LYS A 21 7.03 7.53 -9.14
N VAL A 22 7.89 6.83 -8.41
CA VAL A 22 9.20 7.37 -8.02
C VAL A 22 10.19 7.01 -9.12
N VAL A 23 10.60 8.02 -9.89
CA VAL A 23 11.66 7.87 -10.90
C VAL A 23 13.00 7.95 -10.19
N LEU A 24 13.64 6.80 -9.97
CA LEU A 24 15.03 6.74 -9.56
C LEU A 24 15.89 6.62 -10.83
N ASP A 25 16.58 7.71 -11.14
CA ASP A 25 17.60 7.88 -12.20
C ASP A 25 17.40 7.06 -13.50
N LYS A 26 16.82 7.73 -14.51
CA LYS A 26 16.66 7.34 -15.93
C LYS A 26 16.07 5.96 -16.30
N GLN A 27 15.91 4.99 -15.40
CA GLN A 27 15.40 3.66 -15.78
C GLN A 27 14.59 2.93 -14.71
N ILE A 28 14.52 3.39 -13.45
CA ILE A 28 13.75 2.69 -12.42
C ILE A 28 12.50 3.50 -12.07
N ILE A 29 11.35 3.10 -12.63
CA ILE A 29 10.03 3.53 -12.15
C ILE A 29 9.68 2.59 -11.00
N ARG A 30 9.85 3.04 -9.76
CA ARG A 30 9.30 2.31 -8.60
C ARG A 30 7.92 2.88 -8.32
N ASP A 31 6.89 2.10 -8.63
CA ASP A 31 5.52 2.38 -8.20
C ASP A 31 5.40 1.95 -6.74
N GLY A 32 5.35 2.91 -5.81
CA GLY A 32 5.25 2.65 -4.37
C GLY A 32 4.03 3.31 -3.75
N MET A 33 3.56 2.76 -2.63
CA MET A 33 2.51 3.38 -1.83
C MET A 33 3.02 4.68 -1.20
N ASP A 34 2.17 5.70 -1.23
CA ASP A 34 2.40 6.96 -0.52
C ASP A 34 2.11 6.76 0.98
N TRP A 35 3.16 6.47 1.75
CA TRP A 35 3.04 6.17 3.17
C TRP A 35 2.46 7.33 4.01
N GLN A 36 2.62 8.58 3.59
CA GLN A 36 1.98 9.72 4.26
C GLN A 36 0.45 9.70 4.07
N GLN A 37 -0.02 9.24 2.90
CA GLN A 37 -1.45 9.07 2.66
C GLN A 37 -2.02 7.83 3.33
N VAL A 38 -1.23 6.75 3.47
CA VAL A 38 -1.60 5.58 4.28
C VAL A 38 -1.87 5.98 5.73
N GLU A 39 -0.98 6.78 6.33
CA GLU A 39 -1.19 7.29 7.69
C GLU A 39 -2.47 8.13 7.80
N SER A 40 -2.71 9.01 6.83
CA SER A 40 -3.92 9.82 6.76
C SER A 40 -5.19 8.96 6.63
N ALA A 41 -5.14 7.90 5.80
CA ALA A 41 -6.25 6.97 5.60
C ALA A 41 -6.55 6.15 6.86
N LEU A 42 -5.51 5.67 7.57
CA LEU A 42 -5.66 4.98 8.86
C LEU A 42 -6.31 5.88 9.92
N ASN A 43 -5.95 7.15 9.93
CA ASN A 43 -6.52 8.13 10.85
C ASN A 43 -7.99 8.43 10.51
N LEU A 44 -8.30 8.71 9.24
CA LEU A 44 -9.67 9.01 8.79
C LEU A 44 -10.63 7.81 8.91
N SER A 45 -10.12 6.58 8.77
CA SER A 45 -10.91 5.35 8.94
C SER A 45 -11.17 5.00 10.41
N GLY A 46 -10.65 5.78 11.36
CA GLY A 46 -10.86 5.56 12.79
C GLY A 46 -10.24 4.27 13.32
N VAL A 47 -9.22 3.74 12.62
CA VAL A 47 -8.54 2.54 13.08
C VAL A 47 -7.72 2.86 14.34
N GLU A 48 -7.90 2.04 15.37
CA GLU A 48 -7.12 2.13 16.61
C GLU A 48 -5.62 2.12 16.32
N ARG A 49 -4.87 3.09 16.84
CA ARG A 49 -3.42 3.20 16.66
C ARG A 49 -2.65 1.92 17.03
N ALA A 50 -3.15 1.16 18.01
CA ALA A 50 -2.57 -0.13 18.39
C ALA A 50 -2.57 -1.17 17.25
N ARG A 51 -3.48 -1.05 16.28
CA ARG A 51 -3.59 -1.95 15.12
C ARG A 51 -2.82 -1.47 13.89
N TRP A 52 -2.30 -0.24 13.92
CA TRP A 52 -1.57 0.33 12.78
C TRP A 52 -0.34 -0.50 12.39
N PRO A 53 0.49 -1.02 13.32
CA PRO A 53 1.62 -1.87 12.95
C PRO A 53 1.21 -3.11 12.16
N LEU A 54 0.13 -3.79 12.57
CA LEU A 54 -0.37 -4.98 11.89
C LEU A 54 -0.88 -4.67 10.47
N ILE A 55 -1.62 -3.57 10.33
CA ILE A 55 -2.13 -3.14 9.01
C ILE A 55 -0.98 -2.69 8.12
N PHE A 56 0.00 -1.98 8.67
CA PHE A 56 1.20 -1.56 7.96
C PHE A 56 1.99 -2.76 7.41
N GLU A 57 2.18 -3.82 8.20
CA GLU A 57 2.80 -5.06 7.73
C GLU A 57 2.01 -5.70 6.59
N GLY A 58 0.68 -5.74 6.69
CA GLY A 58 -0.19 -6.23 5.61
C GLY A 58 -0.06 -5.40 4.32
N LEU A 59 -0.02 -4.07 4.45
CA LEU A 59 0.18 -3.17 3.31
C LEU A 59 1.56 -3.34 2.68
N ARG A 60 2.62 -3.54 3.47
CA ARG A 60 3.97 -3.84 2.96
C ARG A 60 4.03 -5.14 2.16
N ALA A 61 3.37 -6.19 2.64
CA ALA A 61 3.28 -7.46 1.92
C ALA A 61 2.53 -7.28 0.59
N MET A 62 1.41 -6.57 0.60
CA MET A 62 0.66 -6.28 -0.62
C MET A 62 1.45 -5.38 -1.60
N GLU A 63 2.25 -4.44 -1.09
CA GLU A 63 3.12 -3.60 -1.93
C GLU A 63 4.18 -4.45 -2.65
N ALA A 64 4.82 -5.37 -1.93
CA ALA A 64 5.83 -6.25 -2.50
C ALA A 64 5.27 -7.14 -3.63
N GLU A 65 4.11 -7.75 -3.40
CA GLU A 65 3.42 -8.58 -4.41
C GLU A 65 2.99 -7.77 -5.63
N ALA A 66 2.44 -6.56 -5.42
CA ALA A 66 2.03 -5.70 -6.53
C ALA A 66 3.24 -5.16 -7.32
N LEU A 67 4.38 -4.91 -6.67
CA LEU A 67 5.64 -4.56 -7.34
C LEU A 67 6.13 -5.68 -8.26
N GLU A 68 6.04 -6.95 -7.85
CA GLU A 68 6.35 -8.10 -8.71
C GLU A 68 5.43 -8.14 -9.94
N PHE A 69 4.13 -7.87 -9.75
CA PHE A 69 3.18 -7.79 -10.85
C PHE A 69 3.49 -6.63 -11.83
N PHE A 70 3.85 -5.45 -11.33
CA PHE A 70 4.19 -4.32 -12.21
C PHE A 70 5.49 -4.56 -12.98
N ASN A 71 6.51 -5.14 -12.35
CA ASN A 71 7.78 -5.44 -13.01
C ASN A 71 7.65 -6.53 -14.09
N SER A 72 6.77 -7.52 -13.87
CA SER A 72 6.54 -8.62 -14.84
C SER A 72 5.69 -8.22 -16.05
N ASN A 73 4.90 -7.16 -15.97
CA ASN A 73 4.12 -6.63 -17.10
C ASN A 73 4.88 -5.58 -17.93
N GLN A 74 6.18 -5.39 -17.70
CA GLN A 74 7.05 -4.53 -18.52
C GLN A 74 7.95 -5.31 -19.49
N GLU A 75 7.80 -6.63 -19.57
CA GLU A 75 8.38 -7.52 -20.61
C GLU A 75 7.37 -7.80 -21.74
#